data_AF-A0A7C2N776-F1
#
_entry.id   AF-A0A7C2N776-F1
#
_cell.length_a   1.000
_cell.length_b   1.000
_cell.length_c   1.000
_cell.angle_alpha   90.00
_cell.angle_beta   90.00
_cell.angle_gamma   90.00
#
_symmetry.space_group_name_H-M   'P 1'
#
loop_
_entity.id
_entity.type
_entity.pdbx_description
1 polymer ?
#
loop_
_entity_poly.entity_id
_entity_poly.type
_entity_poly.pdbx_seq_one_letter_code
_entity_poly.pdbx_strand_id
1 'polypeptide(L)' 'DLSLKYLNRMPDDWHLFVRTEADLPLAKKEELLKILEDKYGWKIDWSKKKIIEGPIRSYHAGFNPTNLERCLRDGFMTV' A
#
# COMPACT_ATOMS: atom_id res chain seq x y z
N ASP A 1 -6.70 -3.06 -12.84
CA ASP A 1 -7.22 -3.77 -14.02
C ASP A 1 -8.57 -3.23 -14.48
N LEU A 2 -9.62 -3.31 -13.65
CA LEU A 2 -10.96 -2.81 -13.99
C LEU A 2 -10.99 -1.35 -14.46
N SER A 3 -10.29 -0.45 -13.76
CA SER A 3 -10.18 0.97 -14.16
C SER A 3 -9.56 1.13 -15.55
N LEU A 4 -8.56 0.32 -15.90
CA LEU A 4 -7.95 0.38 -17.22
C LEU A 4 -8.90 -0.15 -18.30
N LYS A 5 -9.64 -1.22 -18.01
CA LYS A 5 -10.60 -1.82 -18.96
C LYS A 5 -11.77 -0.90 -19.28
N TYR A 6 -12.35 -0.24 -18.26
CA TYR A 6 -13.60 0.51 -18.43
C TYR A 6 -13.39 2.03 -18.55
N LEU A 7 -12.30 2.56 -17.98
CA LEU A 7 -12.02 4.00 -17.95
C LEU A 7 -10.74 4.37 -18.71
N ASN A 8 -10.03 3.39 -19.29
CA ASN A 8 -8.76 3.57 -20.01
C ASN A 8 -7.69 4.33 -19.22
N ARG A 9 -7.79 4.33 -17.89
CA ARG A 9 -6.83 5.03 -17.00
C ARG A 9 -6.55 4.25 -15.73
N MET A 10 -5.34 4.39 -15.22
CA MET A 10 -5.00 4.00 -13.86
C MET A 10 -5.65 5.02 -12.89
N PRO A 11 -6.21 4.59 -11.75
CA PRO A 11 -6.70 5.55 -10.74
C PRO A 11 -5.54 6.45 -10.29
N ASP A 12 -5.75 7.75 -10.15
CA ASP A 12 -4.69 8.70 -9.79
C ASP A 12 -4.18 8.47 -8.34
N ASP A 13 -5.06 7.98 -7.47
CA ASP A 13 -4.83 7.81 -6.03
C ASP A 13 -4.38 6.40 -5.61
N TRP A 14 -4.03 5.55 -6.59
CA TRP A 14 -3.70 4.14 -6.33
C TRP A 14 -2.52 3.95 -5.37
N HIS A 15 -1.55 4.89 -5.40
CA HIS A 15 -0.35 4.89 -4.57
C HIS A 15 -0.66 4.98 -3.06
N LEU A 16 -1.81 5.55 -2.67
CA LEU A 16 -2.24 5.65 -1.27
C LEU A 16 -2.53 4.29 -0.62
N PHE A 17 -2.74 3.26 -1.43
CA PHE A 17 -3.08 1.90 -0.97
C PHE A 17 -1.88 0.96 -0.92
N VAL A 18 -0.68 1.43 -1.28
CA VAL A 18 0.55 0.64 -1.28
C VAL A 18 1.24 0.80 0.08
N ARG A 19 1.34 -0.28 0.86
CA ARG A 19 2.07 -0.26 2.16
C ARG A 19 3.46 -0.87 2.00
N THR A 20 3.56 -1.92 1.19
CA THR A 20 4.80 -2.63 0.88
C THR A 20 4.84 -3.00 -0.59
N GLU A 21 6.00 -3.46 -1.07
CA GLU A 21 6.19 -3.97 -2.42
C GLU A 21 5.37 -5.22 -2.75
N ALA A 22 4.79 -5.87 -1.73
CA ALA A 22 3.92 -7.03 -1.87
C ALA A 22 2.46 -6.65 -2.19
N ASP A 23 2.06 -5.39 -1.94
CA ASP A 23 0.73 -4.90 -2.33
C ASP A 23 0.67 -4.58 -3.85
N LEU A 24 1.81 -4.56 -4.54
CA LEU A 24 1.89 -4.32 -5.98
C LEU A 24 1.65 -5.61 -6.79
N PRO A 25 0.87 -5.55 -7.89
CA PRO A 25 0.71 -6.68 -8.80
C PRO A 25 2.05 -7.16 -9.37
N LEU A 26 2.36 -8.45 -9.22
CA LEU A 26 3.64 -9.04 -9.65
C LEU A 26 3.97 -8.76 -11.12
N ALA A 27 2.98 -8.85 -12.01
CA ALA A 27 3.16 -8.66 -13.45
C ALA A 27 3.61 -7.24 -13.84
N LYS A 28 3.28 -6.22 -13.05
CA LYS A 28 3.58 -4.81 -13.32
C LYS A 28 4.43 -4.17 -12.23
N LYS A 29 5.09 -4.99 -11.41
CA LYS A 29 5.78 -4.54 -10.20
C LYS A 29 6.86 -3.50 -10.53
N GLU A 30 7.68 -3.76 -11.54
CA GLU A 30 8.77 -2.85 -11.93
C GLU A 30 8.27 -1.52 -12.47
N GLU A 31 7.27 -1.54 -13.36
CA GLU A 31 6.65 -0.34 -13.92
C GLU A 31 6.04 0.54 -12.82
N LEU A 32 5.31 -0.08 -11.88
CA LEU A 32 4.67 0.63 -10.78
C LEU A 32 5.68 1.17 -9.77
N LEU A 33 6.74 0.44 -9.46
CA LEU A 33 7.84 0.95 -8.64
C LEU A 33 8.47 2.19 -9.28
N LYS A 34 8.73 2.15 -10.59
CA LYS A 34 9.26 3.32 -11.30
C LYS A 34 8.34 4.53 -11.22
N ILE A 35 7.02 4.34 -11.37
CA ILE A 35 6.04 5.41 -11.22
C ILE A 35 6.05 5.99 -9.78
N LEU A 36 6.22 5.14 -8.76
CA LEU A 36 6.31 5.58 -7.36
C LEU A 36 7.55 6.44 -7.10
N GLU A 37 8.69 6.08 -7.67
CA GLU A 37 9.91 6.87 -7.62
C GLU A 37 9.76 8.20 -8.40
N ASP A 38 9.37 8.13 -9.67
CA ASP A 38 9.35 9.28 -10.59
C ASP A 38 8.28 10.32 -10.21
N LYS A 39 7.05 9.89 -9.89
CA LYS A 39 5.91 10.80 -9.67
C LYS A 39 5.71 11.19 -8.21
N TYR A 40 5.97 10.26 -7.30
CA TYR A 40 5.64 10.44 -5.88
C TYR A 40 6.88 10.59 -4.99
N GLY A 41 8.09 10.46 -5.56
CA GLY A 41 9.36 10.68 -4.85
C GLY A 41 9.68 9.60 -3.83
N TRP A 42 9.14 8.39 -4.00
CA TRP A 42 9.40 7.28 -3.07
C TRP A 42 10.83 6.77 -3.24
N LYS A 43 11.48 6.41 -2.13
CA LYS A 43 12.84 5.83 -2.17
C LYS A 43 12.74 4.32 -2.33
N ILE A 44 13.36 3.80 -3.37
CA ILE A 44 13.29 2.38 -3.72
C ILE A 44 14.70 1.78 -3.72
N ASP A 45 14.86 0.64 -3.07
CA ASP A 45 16.02 -0.22 -3.24
C ASP A 45 15.83 -1.07 -4.50
N TRP A 46 16.43 -0.64 -5.61
CA TRP A 46 16.35 -1.33 -6.89
C TRP A 46 17.06 -2.68 -6.91
N SER A 47 18.04 -2.91 -6.02
CA SER A 47 18.71 -4.21 -5.90
C SER A 47 17.74 -5.28 -5.40
N LYS A 48 16.91 -4.93 -4.42
CA LYS A 48 15.94 -5.84 -3.78
C LYS A 48 14.49 -5.63 -4.26
N LYS A 49 14.24 -4.63 -5.11
CA LYS A 49 12.91 -4.16 -5.54
C LYS A 49 11.98 -3.91 -4.34
N LYS A 50 12.51 -3.22 -3.33
CA LYS A 50 11.83 -2.90 -2.07
C LYS A 50 11.62 -1.41 -1.89
N ILE A 51 10.53 -1.06 -1.24
CA ILE A 51 10.22 0.33 -0.90
C ILE A 51 10.87 0.61 0.46
N ILE A 52 11.71 1.65 0.52
CA ILE A 52 12.41 2.06 1.76
C ILE A 52 11.61 3.14 2.48
N GLU A 53 11.21 4.18 1.75
CA GLU A 53 10.47 5.33 2.29
C GLU A 53 9.39 5.77 1.28
N GLY A 54 8.23 6.21 1.78
CA GLY A 54 7.12 6.66 0.94
C GLY A 54 5.73 6.34 1.51
N PRO A 55 5.44 5.09 1.89
CA PRO A 55 4.10 4.69 2.34
C PRO A 55 3.64 5.49 3.55
N ILE A 56 2.41 6.03 3.49
CA ILE A 56 1.78 6.76 4.60
C ILE A 56 1.57 5.83 5.81
N ARG A 57 1.24 4.56 5.55
CA ARG A 57 0.99 3.54 6.58
C ARG A 57 1.89 2.34 6.34
N SER A 58 2.61 1.94 7.39
CA SER A 58 3.39 0.71 7.37
C SER A 58 2.48 -0.53 7.47
N TYR A 59 3.00 -1.67 7.03
CA TYR A 59 2.35 -2.95 7.23
C TYR A 59 2.63 -3.48 8.63
N HIS A 60 1.58 -3.85 9.37
CA HIS A 60 1.69 -4.45 10.70
C HIS A 60 0.71 -5.62 10.82
N ALA A 61 1.23 -6.84 10.92
CA ALA A 61 0.41 -8.06 10.87
C ALA A 61 -0.56 -8.20 12.05
N GLY A 62 -0.17 -7.73 13.25
CA GLY A 62 -1.03 -7.74 14.44
C GLY A 62 -1.91 -6.50 14.59
N PHE A 63 -2.05 -5.68 13.53
CA PHE A 63 -2.84 -4.46 13.62
C PHE A 63 -4.33 -4.80 13.66
N ASN A 64 -5.03 -4.26 14.65
CA ASN A 64 -6.46 -4.47 14.83
C ASN A 64 -7.23 -3.17 14.54
N PRO A 65 -7.67 -2.94 13.29
CA PRO A 65 -8.39 -1.73 12.93
C PRO A 65 -9.80 -1.74 13.54
N THR A 66 -10.07 -0.84 14.49
CA THR A 66 -11.40 -0.65 15.07
C THR A 66 -11.72 0.83 15.24
N ASN A 67 -12.98 1.19 15.04
CA ASN A 67 -13.52 2.53 15.32
C ASN A 67 -14.15 2.63 16.72
N LEU A 68 -14.20 1.52 17.48
CA LEU A 68 -14.80 1.48 18.81
C LEU A 68 -13.73 1.71 19.87
N GLU A 69 -13.78 2.84 20.57
CA GLU A 69 -12.78 3.19 21.59
C GLU A 69 -12.63 2.13 22.69
N ARG A 70 -13.73 1.50 23.11
CA ARG A 70 -13.68 0.43 24.13
C ARG A 70 -12.79 -0.74 23.71
N CYS A 71 -12.79 -1.10 22.43
CA CYS A 71 -11.99 -2.21 21.92
C CYS A 71 -10.49 -1.86 21.85
N LEU A 72 -10.14 -0.57 21.83
CA LEU A 72 -8.74 -0.11 21.92
C LEU A 72 -8.20 -0.18 23.35
N ARG A 73 -9.06 0.10 24.35
CA ARG A 73 -8.68 0.12 25.78
C ARG A 73 -8.69 -1.27 26.40
N ASP A 74 -9.79 -1.99 26.20
CA ASP A 74 -10.10 -3.21 26.95
C ASP A 74 -9.73 -4.48 26.16
N GLY A 75 -9.28 -4.33 24.91
CA GLY A 75 -9.09 -5.42 23.97
C GLY A 75 -10.42 -6.01 23.49
N PHE A 76 -10.36 -6.94 22.53
CA PHE A 76 -11.53 -7.75 22.19
C PHE A 76 -11.71 -8.78 23.30
N MET A 77 -12.45 -8.40 24.35
CA MET A 77 -12.99 -9.36 25.29
C MET A 77 -13.93 -10.26 24.52
N THR A 78 -13.51 -11.50 24.24
CA THR A 78 -14.40 -12.56 23.78
C THR A 78 -15.42 -12.79 24.88
N VAL A 79 -16.67 -12.41 24.60
CA VAL A 79 -17.83 -12.80 25.40
C VAL A 79 -18.06 -14.30 25.25
#